data_AF-A0A348XI50-F1
#
_entry.id   AF-A0A348XI50-F1
#
_cell.length_a   1.000
_cell.length_b   1.000
_cell.length_c   1.000
_cell.angle_alpha   90.00
_cell.angle_beta   90.00
_cell.angle_gamma   90.00
#
_symmetry.space_group_name_H-M   'P 1'
#
loop_
_entity.id
_entity.type
_entity.pdbx_description
1 polymer ?
#
loop_
_entity_poly.entity_id
_entity_poly.type
_entity_poly.pdbx_seq_one_letter_code
_entity_poly.pdbx_strand_id
1 'polypeptide(L)'
;MWGLDQSLQRWLTGPHKATIMPEAVNTALHQWLQDEANVRIHRTTNKRPVDMFEEEKPALQPLPGISQPCCAVDRSVSNSCCRITVGDNYYSIPAAYAS
;
A
#
# COMPACT_ATOMS: atom_id res chain seq x y z
N MET A 1 -5.20 20.10 -12.50
CA MET A 1 -3.85 19.66 -12.88
C MET A 1 -3.03 19.53 -11.60
N TRP A 2 -3.09 18.36 -10.96
CA TRP A 2 -2.34 18.07 -9.73
C TRP A 2 -0.87 17.86 -10.13
N GLY A 3 -0.14 18.96 -10.29
CA GLY A 3 1.30 18.91 -10.49
C GLY A 3 1.92 18.24 -9.27
N LEU A 4 2.60 17.11 -9.49
CA LEU A 4 3.44 16.50 -8.48
C LEU A 4 4.34 17.60 -7.91
N ASP A 5 4.34 17.71 -6.59
CA ASP A 5 5.22 18.62 -5.87
C ASP A 5 6.68 18.40 -6.33
N GLN A 6 7.44 19.47 -6.52
CA GLN A 6 8.84 19.38 -6.96
C GLN A 6 9.69 18.56 -5.96
N SER A 7 9.27 18.53 -4.69
CA SER A 7 9.85 17.66 -3.66
C SER A 7 9.67 16.17 -4.00
N LEU A 8 8.44 15.78 -4.37
CA LEU A 8 8.05 14.41 -4.71
C LEU A 8 8.71 13.96 -6.01
N GLN A 9 8.83 14.84 -7.02
CA GLN A 9 9.59 14.53 -8.23
C GLN A 9 11.09 14.34 -7.94
N ARG A 10 11.71 15.18 -7.09
CA ARG A 10 13.11 15.00 -6.67
C ARG A 10 13.32 13.70 -5.89
N TRP A 11 12.39 13.35 -5.02
CA TRP A 11 12.45 12.12 -4.22
C TRP A 11 12.37 10.87 -5.10
N LEU A 12 11.43 10.85 -6.06
CA LEU A 12 11.29 9.75 -7.03
C LEU A 12 12.43 9.64 -8.04
N THR A 13 13.16 10.72 -8.33
CA THR A 13 14.20 10.77 -9.39
C THR A 13 15.64 10.86 -8.87
N GLY A 14 15.84 10.85 -7.56
CA GLY A 14 17.15 10.89 -6.90
C GLY A 14 18.02 9.63 -7.11
N PRO A 15 19.27 9.65 -6.62
CA PRO A 15 20.28 8.61 -6.86
C PRO A 15 19.94 7.21 -6.30
N HIS A 16 18.81 7.02 -5.63
CA HIS A 16 18.30 5.76 -5.09
C HIS A 16 17.77 4.76 -6.15
N LYS A 17 18.03 4.98 -7.45
CA LYS A 17 17.63 4.07 -8.53
C LYS A 17 18.36 2.70 -8.50
N ALA A 18 19.32 2.52 -7.59
CA ALA A 18 20.08 1.29 -7.44
C ALA A 18 19.32 0.29 -6.55
N THR A 19 18.79 -0.77 -7.19
CA THR A 19 18.16 -1.95 -6.56
C THR A 19 16.95 -1.60 -5.69
N ILE A 20 15.78 -1.55 -6.32
CA ILE A 20 14.50 -1.35 -5.65
C ILE A 20 14.16 -2.62 -4.85
N MET A 21 14.75 -2.75 -3.66
CA MET A 21 14.23 -3.66 -2.64
C MET A 21 12.91 -3.03 -2.16
N PRO A 22 11.75 -3.71 -2.31
CA PRO A 22 10.45 -3.17 -1.95
C PRO A 22 10.41 -2.61 -0.51
N GLU A 23 11.15 -3.24 0.38
CA GLU A 23 11.29 -2.92 1.79
C GLU A 23 12.00 -1.58 1.98
N ALA A 24 13.09 -1.35 1.23
CA ALA A 24 13.81 -0.08 1.27
C ALA A 24 12.95 1.07 0.77
N VAL A 25 12.14 0.84 -0.27
CA VAL A 25 11.19 1.84 -0.77
C VAL A 25 10.07 2.10 0.21
N ASN A 26 9.49 1.06 0.82
CA ASN A 26 8.45 1.21 1.84
C ASN A 26 8.95 2.05 3.01
N THR A 27 10.14 1.74 3.54
CA THR A 27 10.75 2.54 4.61
C THR A 27 10.92 4.00 4.20
N ALA A 28 11.43 4.24 3.00
CA ALA A 28 11.66 5.59 2.52
C ALA A 28 10.33 6.36 2.30
N LEU A 29 9.28 5.70 1.81
CA LEU A 29 7.93 6.30 1.67
C LEU A 29 7.34 6.66 3.03
N HIS A 30 7.53 5.81 4.04
CA HIS A 30 7.09 6.11 5.40
C HIS A 30 7.80 7.33 5.98
N GLN A 31 9.11 7.47 5.75
CA GLN A 31 9.87 8.65 6.17
C GLN A 31 9.34 9.91 5.48
N TRP A 32 9.21 9.88 4.15
CA TRP A 32 8.66 11.00 3.39
C TRP A 32 7.24 11.40 3.85
N LEU A 33 6.38 10.42 4.14
CA LEU A 33 5.04 10.67 4.64
C LEU A 33 5.05 11.45 5.96
N GLN A 34 5.90 11.04 6.90
CA GLN A 34 6.01 11.67 8.23
C GLN A 34 6.68 13.04 8.17
N ASP A 35 7.83 13.11 7.49
CA ASP A 35 8.74 14.26 7.58
C ASP A 35 8.38 15.39 6.60
N GLU A 36 7.65 15.08 5.52
CA GLU A 36 7.29 16.05 4.50
C GLU A 36 5.77 16.13 4.28
N ALA A 37 5.13 15.02 3.92
CA ALA A 37 3.76 15.05 3.42
C ALA A 37 2.73 15.45 4.49
N ASN A 38 2.88 14.97 5.73
CA ASN A 38 1.97 15.24 6.84
C ASN A 38 2.19 16.62 7.48
N VAL A 39 3.42 17.14 7.44
CA VAL A 39 3.80 18.39 8.11
C VAL A 39 3.86 19.60 7.18
N ARG A 40 3.78 19.41 5.85
CA ARG A 40 3.75 20.53 4.89
C ARG A 40 2.52 21.41 5.10
N ILE A 41 2.68 22.71 4.81
CA ILE A 41 1.55 23.63 4.75
C ILE A 41 0.81 23.39 3.44
N HIS A 42 -0.41 22.89 3.51
CA HIS A 42 -1.19 22.58 2.33
C HIS A 42 -1.71 23.88 1.68
N ARG A 43 -1.51 24.03 0.37
CA ARG A 43 -1.79 25.29 -0.34
C ARG A 43 -3.25 25.74 -0.28
N THR A 44 -4.20 24.80 -0.33
CA THR A 44 -5.64 25.12 -0.37
C THR A 44 -6.19 25.43 1.02
N THR A 45 -5.73 24.72 2.04
CA THR A 45 -6.26 24.82 3.41
C THR A 45 -5.40 25.71 4.30
N ASN A 46 -4.20 26.05 3.83
CA ASN A 46 -3.16 26.81 4.54
C ASN A 46 -2.83 26.27 5.95
N LYS A 47 -3.14 25.00 6.18
CA LYS A 47 -2.93 24.26 7.43
C LYS A 47 -2.07 23.03 7.14
N ARG A 48 -1.44 22.48 8.18
CA ARG A 48 -0.75 21.19 8.07
C ARG A 48 -1.77 20.05 8.12
N PRO A 49 -1.68 19.05 7.22
CA PRO A 49 -2.58 17.89 7.24
C PRO A 49 -2.66 17.19 8.60
N VAL A 50 -1.54 17.06 9.31
CA VAL A 50 -1.50 16.41 10.63
C VAL A 50 -2.36 17.13 11.67
N ASP A 51 -2.36 18.46 11.70
CA ASP A 51 -3.17 19.23 12.67
C ASP A 51 -4.66 19.15 12.31
N MET A 52 -4.97 19.27 11.02
CA MET A 52 -6.34 19.16 10.50
C MET A 52 -6.94 17.77 10.74
N PHE A 53 -6.14 16.71 10.60
CA PHE A 53 -6.61 15.36 10.87
C PHE A 53 -7.02 15.16 12.34
N GLU A 54 -6.29 15.72 13.30
CA GLU A 54 -6.68 15.65 14.71
C GLU A 54 -7.98 16.42 15.01
N GLU A 55 -8.24 17.53 14.31
CA GLU A 55 -9.51 18.25 14.37
C GLU A 55 -10.69 17.43 13.79
N GLU A 56 -10.45 16.72 12.68
CA GLU A 56 -11.48 15.98 11.93
C GLU A 56 -11.79 14.60 12.52
N LYS A 57 -10.78 13.94 13.13
CA LYS A 57 -10.86 12.60 13.72
C LYS A 57 -12.09 12.33 14.59
N PRO A 58 -12.51 13.21 15.52
CA PRO A 58 -13.71 12.97 16.33
C PRO A 58 -15.02 13.01 15.53
N ALA A 59 -15.04 13.64 14.36
CA ALA A 59 -16.21 13.70 13.48
C ALA A 59 -16.26 12.53 12.48
N LEU A 60 -15.19 11.73 12.37
CA LEU A 60 -15.16 10.57 11.47
C LEU A 60 -16.06 9.44 11.98
N GLN A 61 -16.70 8.75 11.04
CA GLN A 61 -17.41 7.52 11.35
C GLN A 61 -16.41 6.40 11.68
N PRO A 62 -16.74 5.51 12.64
CA PRO A 62 -15.90 4.35 12.90
C PRO A 62 -15.83 3.46 11.66
N LEU A 63 -14.72 2.73 11.51
CA LEU A 63 -14.61 1.72 10.48
C LEU A 63 -15.73 0.67 10.67
N PRO A 64 -16.30 0.14 9.57
CA PRO A 64 -17.24 -0.97 9.66
C PRO A 64 -16.64 -2.11 10.47
N GLY A 65 -17.41 -2.69 11.40
CA GLY A 65 -16.93 -3.79 12.25
C GLY A 65 -16.61 -5.09 11.48
N ILE A 66 -16.99 -5.17 10.20
CA ILE A 66 -16.65 -6.25 9.30
C ILE A 66 -15.57 -5.76 8.35
N SER A 67 -14.41 -6.43 8.38
CA SER A 67 -13.36 -6.20 7.41
C SER A 67 -13.90 -6.44 6.00
N GLN A 68 -13.81 -5.43 5.13
CA GLN A 68 -14.14 -5.62 3.72
C GLN A 68 -13.14 -6.61 3.12
N PRO A 69 -13.59 -7.62 2.36
CA PRO A 69 -12.69 -8.58 1.75
C PRO A 69 -11.76 -7.83 0.79
N CYS A 70 -10.48 -7.72 1.16
CA CYS A 70 -9.44 -7.09 0.36
C CYS A 70 -8.78 -8.07 -0.63
N CYS A 71 -9.09 -9.36 -0.51
CA CYS A 71 -8.63 -10.42 -1.39
C CYS A 71 -9.81 -11.30 -1.83
N ALA A 72 -9.71 -11.83 -3.05
CA ALA A 72 -10.59 -12.90 -3.50
C ALA A 72 -10.16 -14.22 -2.82
N VAL A 73 -11.13 -14.93 -2.25
CA VAL A 73 -10.92 -16.27 -1.68
C VAL A 73 -11.67 -17.25 -2.56
N ASP A 74 -10.93 -17.95 -3.40
CA ASP A 74 -11.49 -18.95 -4.31
C ASP A 74 -11.14 -20.37 -3.83
N ARG A 75 -12.09 -21.29 -4.00
CA ARG A 75 -11.85 -22.71 -3.75
C ARG A 75 -11.27 -23.34 -5.02
N SER A 76 -10.02 -23.79 -4.94
CA SER A 76 -9.33 -24.50 -6.04
C SER A 76 -9.09 -25.96 -5.65
N VAL A 77 -9.19 -26.87 -6.60
CA VAL A 77 -8.91 -28.30 -6.41
C VAL A 77 -7.52 -28.59 -6.95
N SER A 78 -6.76 -29.41 -6.22
CA SER A 78 -5.46 -29.86 -6.67
C SER A 78 -5.58 -30.81 -7.86
N ASN A 79 -4.61 -30.79 -8.75
CA ASN A 79 -4.49 -31.82 -9.77
C ASN A 79 -3.52 -32.93 -9.32
N SER A 80 -3.50 -34.01 -10.09
CA SER A 80 -2.59 -35.15 -9.89
C SER A 80 -1.10 -34.76 -9.97
N CYS A 81 -0.78 -33.58 -10.52
CA CYS A 81 0.57 -33.01 -10.58
C CYS A 81 0.92 -32.15 -9.36
N CYS A 82 0.17 -32.24 -8.25
CA CYS A 82 0.41 -31.47 -7.02
C CYS A 82 0.43 -29.96 -7.25
N ARG A 83 -0.49 -29.44 -8.08
CA ARG A 83 -0.64 -27.99 -8.33
C ARG A 83 -2.07 -27.52 -8.16
N ILE A 84 -2.22 -26.26 -7.78
CA ILE A 84 -3.49 -25.52 -7.81
C ILE A 84 -3.34 -24.31 -8.73
N THR A 85 -4.46 -23.88 -9.31
CA THR A 85 -4.55 -22.64 -10.09
C THR A 85 -5.19 -21.56 -9.23
N VAL A 86 -4.55 -20.39 -9.17
CA VAL A 86 -5.08 -19.18 -8.51
C VAL A 86 -4.97 -18.02 -9.50
N GLY A 87 -6.11 -17.56 -10.01
CA GLY A 87 -6.14 -16.68 -11.19
C GLY A 87 -5.46 -17.36 -12.38
N ASP A 88 -4.44 -16.70 -12.96
CA ASP A 88 -3.64 -17.23 -14.07
C ASP A 88 -2.34 -17.92 -13.62
N ASN A 89 -2.14 -18.08 -12.30
CA ASN A 89 -0.89 -18.58 -11.74
C ASN A 89 -1.05 -20.01 -11.20
N TYR A 90 0.01 -20.80 -11.36
CA TYR A 90 0.08 -22.17 -10.85
C TYR A 90 1.00 -22.23 -9.63
N TYR A 91 0.49 -22.77 -8.54
CA TYR A 91 1.24 -22.96 -7.31
C TYR A 91 1.39 -24.44 -7.01
N SER A 92 2.60 -24.85 -6.65
CA SER A 92 2.87 -26.22 -6.22
C SER A 92 2.43 -26.40 -4.77
N ILE A 93 1.86 -27.54 -4.47
CA ILE A 93 1.39 -27.90 -3.14
C ILE A 93 2.05 -29.21 -2.68
N PRO A 94 2.10 -29.50 -1.37
CA PRO A 94 2.57 -30.79 -0.89
C PRO A 94 1.72 -31.95 -1.42
N ALA A 95 2.36 -33.08 -1.71
CA ALA A 95 1.70 -34.27 -2.27
C ALA A 95 0.58 -34.83 -1.39
N ALA A 96 0.63 -34.59 -0.07
CA ALA A 96 -0.44 -34.98 0.87
C ALA A 96 -1.81 -34.35 0.54
N TYR A 97 -1.84 -33.29 -0.28
CA TYR A 97 -3.05 -32.56 -0.65
C TYR A 97 -3.42 -32.73 -2.14
N ALA A 98 -2.69 -33.57 -2.90
CA ALA A 98 -3.04 -33.88 -4.28
C ALA A 98 -4.22 -34.88 -4.34
N SER A 99 -5.13 -34.70 -5.29
CA SER A 99 -6.27 -35.59 -5.55
C SER A 99 -6.12 -36.40 -6.83
#